data_AF-A0A2A2SB72-F1
#
_entry.id   AF-A0A2A2SB72-F1
#
_cell.length_a   1.000
_cell.length_b   1.000
_cell.length_c   1.000
_cell.angle_alpha   90.00
_cell.angle_beta   90.00
_cell.angle_gamma   90.00
#
_symmetry.space_group_name_H-M   'P 1'
#
loop_
_entity.id
_entity.type
_entity.pdbx_description
1 polymer ?
#
loop_
_entity_poly.entity_id
_entity_poly.type
_entity_poly.pdbx_seq_one_letter_code
_entity_poly.pdbx_strand_id
1 'polypeptide(L)'
;MTMKKNIGRALASAAFATMLAACGARDGGGEAGEAAGSEKAEAAEAGKGEEAREPGAEGVVTLSARQIADAGIEVVRPTVGGVAGAIDAPGTVEGDPQGVQVVSAAIGGRVVSLTRNLGQPVGRGQTLAVIESREAASLKAEVEAARARAALAQSNLRREQRLFAERVSPEQDLIAARTAATEANIALRLAQQQLAATGGGGGALNRIGVASPISGQVIARSATLGQQVAADAELYRIANLSRVTVTASLPPADAGRVWPGARAEVTAPGRRQEGRVTFVSPVLAAETRLVPVVVTLDNGSGQWRVGETVGVSILVPAGGDRTVTVPSTAVQTVEGKPVVFVRTPTGFRATPVTLGRRIGDRVAVTAGLAGDERIASTNSFTLKADLGKGEAVEEE
;
A
#
# COMPACT_ATOMS: atom_id res chain seq x y z
N MET A 1 10.16 45.65 -32.81
CA MET A 1 10.38 46.44 -34.03
C MET A 1 11.47 45.75 -34.84
N THR A 2 11.16 45.36 -36.09
CA THR A 2 12.07 44.86 -37.16
C THR A 2 12.84 43.54 -36.93
N MET A 3 13.00 42.58 -37.86
CA MET A 3 12.29 42.03 -39.03
C MET A 3 13.23 40.95 -39.62
N LYS A 4 12.69 39.90 -40.28
CA LYS A 4 13.28 39.10 -41.41
C LYS A 4 14.40 38.08 -41.09
N LYS A 5 14.52 36.90 -41.74
CA LYS A 5 13.72 36.13 -42.74
C LYS A 5 14.33 34.71 -42.93
N ASN A 6 13.46 33.70 -43.04
CA ASN A 6 13.44 32.43 -43.81
C ASN A 6 14.69 31.75 -44.41
N ILE A 7 14.66 30.39 -44.44
CA ILE A 7 14.54 29.43 -45.58
C ILE A 7 14.95 28.03 -45.05
N GLY A 8 14.34 26.86 -45.34
CA GLY A 8 13.55 26.46 -46.51
C GLY A 8 12.72 25.18 -46.36
N ARG A 9 12.15 24.78 -47.50
CA ARG A 9 10.92 24.00 -47.77
C ARG A 9 11.15 22.49 -47.95
N ALA A 10 10.09 21.68 -47.80
CA ALA A 10 9.51 20.76 -48.82
C ALA A 10 8.45 19.85 -48.15
N LEU A 11 7.15 19.97 -48.49
CA LEU A 11 6.37 19.18 -49.48
C LEU A 11 6.07 17.74 -49.00
N ALA A 12 4.87 17.17 -49.03
CA ALA A 12 3.62 17.38 -49.78
C ALA A 12 2.44 16.74 -48.98
N SER A 13 1.21 17.31 -48.91
CA SER A 13 0.08 17.21 -49.86
C SER A 13 -0.41 15.76 -50.06
N ALA A 14 -1.69 15.35 -50.10
CA ALA A 14 -3.03 15.94 -50.09
C ALA A 14 -4.01 14.73 -49.91
N ALA A 15 -5.07 14.77 -49.11
CA ALA A 15 -6.44 15.26 -49.37
C ALA A 15 -7.37 14.36 -50.24
N PHE A 16 -8.61 14.19 -49.73
CA PHE A 16 -9.89 14.00 -50.46
C PHE A 16 -10.11 12.65 -51.18
N ALA A 17 -11.31 12.05 -51.31
CA ALA A 17 -12.68 12.42 -51.00
C ALA A 17 -13.59 11.16 -51.06
N THR A 18 -14.76 11.31 -50.44
CA THR A 18 -16.06 10.63 -50.65
C THR A 18 -16.40 10.09 -52.05
N MET A 19 -17.11 8.95 -52.14
CA MET A 19 -18.49 8.87 -52.69
C MET A 19 -19.17 7.49 -52.57
N LEU A 20 -20.50 7.54 -52.70
CA LEU A 20 -21.56 6.55 -52.50
C LEU A 20 -21.65 5.42 -53.55
N ALA A 21 -22.39 4.37 -53.12
CA ALA A 21 -23.44 3.61 -53.82
C ALA A 21 -23.12 2.38 -54.70
N ALA A 22 -23.68 1.26 -54.21
CA ALA A 22 -24.67 0.37 -54.86
C ALA A 22 -24.25 -0.95 -55.55
N CYS A 23 -25.07 -1.96 -55.24
CA CYS A 23 -25.29 -3.30 -55.85
C CYS A 23 -24.21 -4.37 -55.58
N GLY A 24 -24.48 -5.59 -55.13
CA GLY A 24 -25.71 -6.31 -54.79
C GLY A 24 -25.44 -7.82 -54.71
N ALA A 25 -26.36 -8.54 -54.05
CA ALA A 25 -26.68 -9.98 -54.14
C ALA A 25 -26.11 -11.01 -53.11
N ARG A 26 -27.08 -11.62 -52.41
CA ARG A 26 -27.24 -13.03 -51.93
C ARG A 26 -26.37 -13.53 -50.78
N ASP A 27 -26.85 -14.31 -49.80
CA ASP A 27 -28.16 -14.92 -49.50
C ASP A 27 -28.19 -15.34 -48.01
N GLY A 28 -29.37 -15.30 -47.39
CA GLY A 28 -29.82 -16.38 -46.49
C GLY A 28 -29.80 -16.18 -44.96
N GLY A 29 -30.98 -15.93 -44.37
CA GLY A 29 -31.45 -16.74 -43.24
C GLY A 29 -31.94 -16.03 -41.96
N GLY A 30 -33.27 -16.02 -41.75
CA GLY A 30 -33.86 -16.28 -40.43
C GLY A 30 -34.69 -15.17 -39.80
N GLU A 31 -36.01 -15.23 -40.01
CA GLU A 31 -37.08 -14.30 -39.61
C GLU A 31 -37.25 -14.01 -38.11
N ALA A 32 -37.71 -12.78 -37.85
CA ALA A 32 -38.44 -12.38 -36.66
C ALA A 32 -39.96 -12.43 -36.93
N GLY A 33 -40.74 -12.79 -35.92
CA GLY A 33 -42.20 -12.67 -35.91
C GLY A 33 -42.64 -11.67 -34.85
N GLU A 34 -43.31 -10.62 -35.32
CA GLU A 34 -44.01 -9.57 -34.60
C GLU A 34 -45.46 -9.99 -34.30
N ALA A 35 -46.05 -9.54 -33.19
CA ALA A 35 -47.46 -9.11 -33.16
C ALA A 35 -47.85 -8.45 -31.82
N ALA A 36 -48.52 -7.31 -31.98
CA ALA A 36 -49.21 -6.51 -30.99
C ALA A 36 -50.54 -7.12 -30.52
N GLY A 37 -51.13 -6.52 -29.47
CA GLY A 37 -52.54 -6.74 -29.11
C GLY A 37 -52.96 -6.01 -27.83
N SER A 38 -53.82 -5.01 -27.99
CA SER A 38 -54.30 -4.04 -27.01
C SER A 38 -55.57 -4.46 -26.24
N GLU A 39 -55.88 -3.66 -25.21
CA GLU A 39 -57.22 -3.20 -24.80
C GLU A 39 -57.97 -3.95 -23.67
N LYS A 40 -58.08 -3.31 -22.49
CA LYS A 40 -59.33 -2.65 -22.01
C LYS A 40 -59.20 -2.12 -20.58
N ALA A 41 -59.79 -0.95 -20.36
CA ALA A 41 -60.10 -0.37 -19.06
C ALA A 41 -61.61 -0.44 -18.83
N GLU A 42 -62.06 -0.80 -17.62
CA GLU A 42 -63.26 -0.20 -17.02
C GLU A 42 -63.42 -0.52 -15.52
N ALA A 43 -63.87 0.53 -14.82
CA ALA A 43 -64.72 0.58 -13.64
C ALA A 43 -64.24 0.06 -12.26
N ALA A 44 -64.21 1.04 -11.35
CA ALA A 44 -64.22 0.88 -9.90
C ALA A 44 -65.61 0.47 -9.38
N GLU A 45 -65.64 -0.31 -8.32
CA GLU A 45 -66.68 -0.21 -7.30
C GLU A 45 -66.11 -0.56 -5.91
N ALA A 46 -66.58 0.21 -4.93
CA ALA A 46 -66.18 0.14 -3.54
C ALA A 46 -66.92 -0.99 -2.79
N GLY A 47 -66.23 -1.62 -1.84
CA GLY A 47 -66.85 -2.55 -0.89
C GLY A 47 -65.90 -2.88 0.26
N LYS A 48 -66.11 -2.17 1.39
CA LYS A 48 -66.04 -2.63 2.80
C LYS A 48 -65.19 -3.90 3.03
N GLY A 49 -64.04 -3.84 3.70
CA GLY A 49 -63.94 -3.55 5.12
C GLY A 49 -63.93 -4.86 5.89
N GLU A 50 -62.76 -5.42 6.18
CA GLU A 50 -62.59 -6.47 7.18
C GLU A 50 -61.16 -6.45 7.74
N GLU A 51 -61.09 -5.90 8.95
CA GLU A 51 -60.17 -6.21 10.05
C GLU A 51 -58.67 -6.36 9.78
N ALA A 52 -57.97 -5.27 10.08
CA ALA A 52 -56.63 -5.34 10.65
C ALA A 52 -56.67 -6.26 11.88
N ARG A 53 -56.19 -7.49 11.70
CA ARG A 53 -55.91 -8.42 12.79
C ARG A 53 -54.80 -7.80 13.62
N GLU A 54 -55.14 -7.31 14.81
CA GLU A 54 -54.17 -6.92 15.83
C GLU A 54 -53.14 -8.07 15.98
N PRO A 55 -51.82 -7.80 16.00
CA PRO A 55 -50.89 -8.81 16.45
C PRO A 55 -51.22 -9.06 17.92
N GLY A 56 -51.77 -10.24 18.18
CA GLY A 56 -52.17 -10.71 19.50
C GLY A 56 -51.13 -10.35 20.55
N ALA A 57 -51.63 -9.91 21.70
CA ALA A 57 -50.84 -9.56 22.87
C ALA A 57 -50.25 -10.82 23.56
N GLU A 58 -49.71 -11.76 22.79
CA GLU A 58 -48.92 -12.88 23.29
C GLU A 58 -47.49 -12.35 23.50
N GLY A 59 -46.97 -12.52 24.71
CA GLY A 59 -45.59 -12.19 25.05
C GLY A 59 -45.35 -10.85 25.77
N VAL A 60 -46.37 -10.26 26.42
CA VAL A 60 -46.20 -9.05 27.26
C VAL A 60 -46.06 -9.43 28.73
N VAL A 61 -44.86 -9.28 29.28
CA VAL A 61 -44.62 -9.41 30.72
C VAL A 61 -44.88 -8.06 31.37
N THR A 62 -45.94 -7.96 32.19
CA THR A 62 -46.21 -6.73 32.95
C THR A 62 -45.42 -6.71 34.25
N LEU A 63 -44.56 -5.70 34.43
CA LEU A 63 -43.73 -5.53 35.62
C LEU A 63 -43.68 -4.06 36.00
N SER A 64 -43.94 -3.77 37.28
CA SER A 64 -43.82 -2.41 37.80
C SER A 64 -42.35 -1.96 37.85
N ALA A 65 -42.11 -0.64 37.82
CA ALA A 65 -40.75 -0.09 37.84
C ALA A 65 -39.91 -0.53 39.05
N ARG A 66 -40.54 -0.80 40.21
CA ARG A 66 -39.87 -1.38 41.39
C ARG A 66 -39.46 -2.83 41.16
N GLN A 67 -40.36 -3.66 40.64
CA GLN A 67 -40.07 -5.08 40.35
C GLN A 67 -38.94 -5.26 39.31
N ILE A 68 -38.84 -4.34 38.34
CA ILE A 68 -37.75 -4.33 37.34
C ILE A 68 -36.39 -4.04 38.00
N ALA A 69 -36.36 -3.09 38.96
CA ALA A 69 -35.16 -2.74 39.69
C ALA A 69 -34.74 -3.85 40.68
N ASP A 70 -35.70 -4.43 41.39
CA ASP A 70 -35.47 -5.53 42.35
C ASP A 70 -35.01 -6.83 41.64
N ALA A 71 -35.44 -7.06 40.39
CA ALA A 71 -34.98 -8.16 39.55
C ALA A 71 -33.58 -7.94 38.91
N GLY A 72 -32.98 -6.76 39.11
CA GLY A 72 -31.67 -6.41 38.56
C GLY A 72 -31.65 -6.34 37.03
N ILE A 73 -32.77 -6.03 36.39
CA ILE A 73 -32.88 -5.99 34.92
C ILE A 73 -32.35 -4.64 34.43
N GLU A 74 -31.19 -4.67 33.78
CA GLU A 74 -30.57 -3.47 33.23
C GLU A 74 -31.13 -3.15 31.85
N VAL A 75 -31.65 -1.93 31.69
CA VAL A 75 -32.25 -1.48 30.44
C VAL A 75 -31.26 -0.62 29.67
N VAL A 76 -30.89 -1.07 28.48
CA VAL A 76 -29.90 -0.43 27.60
C VAL A 76 -30.58 -0.03 26.29
N ARG A 77 -30.09 1.03 25.65
CA ARG A 77 -30.53 1.38 24.29
C ARG A 77 -29.67 0.62 23.26
N PRO A 78 -30.27 0.01 22.23
CA PRO A 78 -29.51 -0.53 21.11
C PRO A 78 -28.61 0.56 20.50
N THR A 79 -27.43 0.17 20.05
CA THR A 79 -26.53 1.10 19.36
C THR A 79 -26.88 1.07 17.88
N VAL A 80 -27.26 2.23 17.34
CA VAL A 80 -27.55 2.42 15.91
C VAL A 80 -26.33 3.04 15.26
N GLY A 81 -25.79 2.32 14.28
CA GLY A 81 -24.56 2.67 13.59
C GLY A 81 -23.75 1.40 13.41
N GLY A 82 -23.12 1.26 12.24
CA GLY A 82 -22.28 0.10 11.99
C GLY A 82 -21.25 -0.07 13.11
N VAL A 83 -21.02 -1.30 13.52
CA VAL A 83 -19.84 -1.61 14.33
C VAL A 83 -18.65 -1.50 13.39
N ALA A 84 -17.61 -0.75 13.77
CA ALA A 84 -16.34 -0.76 13.05
C ALA A 84 -15.90 -2.22 12.93
N GLY A 85 -15.89 -2.73 11.71
CA GLY A 85 -15.52 -4.11 11.44
C GLY A 85 -14.01 -4.22 11.31
N ALA A 86 -13.48 -5.40 11.53
CA ALA A 86 -12.17 -5.76 11.04
C ALA A 86 -12.33 -6.78 9.91
N ILE A 87 -11.48 -6.66 8.89
CA ILE A 87 -11.35 -7.65 7.82
C ILE A 87 -10.03 -8.37 8.08
N ASP A 88 -10.14 -9.65 8.41
CA ASP A 88 -8.99 -10.50 8.67
C ASP A 88 -8.56 -11.23 7.40
N ALA A 89 -7.26 -11.18 7.12
CA ALA A 89 -6.68 -11.90 6.00
C ALA A 89 -5.25 -12.36 6.31
N PRO A 90 -4.82 -13.49 5.73
CA PRO A 90 -3.42 -13.84 5.73
C PRO A 90 -2.65 -12.85 4.86
N GLY A 91 -1.46 -12.49 5.30
CA GLY A 91 -0.51 -11.70 4.54
C GLY A 91 0.90 -12.26 4.63
N THR A 92 1.74 -11.81 3.71
CA THR A 92 3.16 -12.16 3.70
C THR A 92 3.99 -10.89 3.84
N VAL A 93 4.98 -10.92 4.71
CA VAL A 93 5.94 -9.83 4.86
C VAL A 93 6.86 -9.82 3.64
N GLU A 94 6.92 -8.69 2.96
CA GLU A 94 7.75 -8.44 1.80
C GLU A 94 8.73 -7.31 2.11
N GLY A 95 9.92 -7.38 1.50
CA GLY A 95 10.86 -6.26 1.51
C GLY A 95 10.42 -5.22 0.50
N ASP A 96 10.66 -3.94 0.80
CA ASP A 96 10.50 -2.89 -0.21
C ASP A 96 11.43 -3.18 -1.40
N PRO A 97 10.92 -3.37 -2.63
CA PRO A 97 11.77 -3.56 -3.81
C PRO A 97 12.74 -2.41 -4.04
N GLN A 98 12.37 -1.18 -3.66
CA GLN A 98 13.24 0.01 -3.70
C GLN A 98 14.23 0.06 -2.53
N GLY A 99 14.00 -0.75 -1.49
CA GLY A 99 14.87 -0.90 -0.34
C GLY A 99 16.02 -1.88 -0.57
N VAL A 100 16.04 -2.62 -1.68
CA VAL A 100 17.10 -3.57 -2.03
C VAL A 100 18.01 -2.96 -3.09
N GLN A 101 19.30 -2.93 -2.80
CA GLN A 101 20.32 -2.43 -3.72
C GLN A 101 21.39 -3.48 -3.96
N VAL A 102 21.65 -3.74 -5.23
CA VAL A 102 22.79 -4.55 -5.67
C VAL A 102 24.01 -3.63 -5.73
N VAL A 103 25.11 -4.08 -5.14
CA VAL A 103 26.42 -3.41 -5.19
C VAL A 103 27.32 -4.22 -6.10
N SER A 104 27.60 -3.66 -7.26
CA SER A 104 28.48 -4.25 -8.28
C SER A 104 29.88 -3.64 -8.25
N ALA A 105 30.82 -4.34 -8.88
CA ALA A 105 32.14 -3.81 -9.15
C ALA A 105 32.07 -2.73 -10.24
N ALA A 106 32.44 -1.50 -9.92
CA ALA A 106 32.52 -0.44 -10.93
C ALA A 106 33.68 -0.63 -11.93
N ILE A 107 34.66 -1.47 -11.57
CA ILE A 107 35.82 -1.78 -12.40
C ILE A 107 36.25 -3.24 -12.21
N GLY A 108 36.79 -3.84 -13.27
CA GLY A 108 37.38 -5.17 -13.19
C GLY A 108 38.66 -5.19 -12.36
N GLY A 109 38.86 -6.24 -11.56
CA GLY A 109 40.06 -6.40 -10.73
C GLY A 109 40.01 -7.58 -9.77
N ARG A 110 41.05 -7.72 -8.95
CA ARG A 110 41.13 -8.76 -7.91
C ARG A 110 40.58 -8.22 -6.59
N VAL A 111 39.68 -8.96 -5.95
CA VAL A 111 39.18 -8.63 -4.62
C VAL A 111 40.29 -8.87 -3.59
N VAL A 112 40.79 -7.82 -2.94
CA VAL A 112 41.89 -7.91 -1.95
C VAL A 112 41.41 -7.74 -0.51
N SER A 113 40.20 -7.23 -0.31
CA SER A 113 39.60 -7.13 1.02
C SER A 113 38.07 -7.18 0.92
N LEU A 114 37.45 -7.80 1.93
CA LEU A 114 36.01 -7.82 2.16
C LEU A 114 35.79 -7.43 3.62
N THR A 115 35.08 -6.33 3.85
CA THR A 115 34.93 -5.72 5.19
C THR A 115 33.65 -6.18 5.89
N ARG A 116 32.68 -6.72 5.15
CA ARG A 116 31.36 -7.12 5.67
C ARG A 116 30.98 -8.54 5.26
N ASN A 117 30.22 -9.20 6.11
CA ASN A 117 29.69 -10.55 5.89
C ASN A 117 28.15 -10.54 5.83
N LEU A 118 27.59 -11.65 5.33
CA LEU A 118 26.16 -11.91 5.32
C LEU A 118 25.56 -11.68 6.72
N GLY A 119 24.44 -10.98 6.78
CA GLY A 119 23.74 -10.64 8.02
C GLY A 119 24.33 -9.45 8.80
N GLN A 120 25.47 -8.88 8.41
CA GLN A 120 26.00 -7.71 9.10
C GLN A 120 25.34 -6.41 8.65
N PRO A 121 25.12 -5.44 9.58
CA PRO A 121 24.64 -4.11 9.22
C PRO A 121 25.73 -3.28 8.54
N VAL A 122 25.30 -2.40 7.63
CA VAL A 122 26.18 -1.49 6.88
C VAL A 122 25.57 -0.09 6.85
N GLY A 123 26.42 0.92 6.95
CA GLY A 123 26.03 2.31 6.72
C GLY A 123 26.20 2.71 5.26
N ARG A 124 25.43 3.70 4.81
CA ARG A 124 25.67 4.38 3.53
C ARG A 124 27.10 4.96 3.50
N GLY A 125 27.80 4.75 2.39
CA GLY A 125 29.19 5.15 2.18
C GLY A 125 30.23 4.23 2.82
N GLN A 126 29.81 3.22 3.60
CA GLN A 126 30.75 2.30 4.21
C GLN A 126 31.40 1.38 3.16
N THR A 127 32.73 1.23 3.21
CA THR A 127 33.47 0.31 2.34
C THR A 127 33.12 -1.15 2.64
N LEU A 128 32.80 -1.90 1.58
CA LEU A 128 32.41 -3.32 1.63
C LEU A 128 33.47 -4.22 1.04
N ALA A 129 34.10 -3.78 -0.06
CA ALA A 129 35.19 -4.49 -0.72
C ALA A 129 36.27 -3.51 -1.15
N VAL A 130 37.49 -4.03 -1.30
CA VAL A 130 38.58 -3.33 -1.98
C VAL A 130 39.00 -4.17 -3.18
N ILE A 131 39.00 -3.56 -4.35
CA ILE A 131 39.40 -4.18 -5.62
C ILE A 131 40.75 -3.61 -6.02
N GLU A 132 41.70 -4.49 -6.30
CA GLU A 132 42.96 -4.17 -6.94
C GLU A 132 42.81 -4.27 -8.46
N SER A 133 42.94 -3.14 -9.15
CA SER A 133 42.72 -3.02 -10.60
C SER A 133 43.88 -2.31 -11.28
N ARG A 134 44.30 -2.87 -12.42
CA ARG A 134 45.31 -2.25 -13.30
C ARG A 134 44.75 -1.01 -13.99
N GLU A 135 43.49 -1.06 -14.38
CA GLU A 135 42.81 0.07 -15.03
C GLU A 135 42.63 1.24 -14.05
N ALA A 136 42.33 0.95 -12.79
CA ALA A 136 42.35 1.97 -11.73
C ALA A 136 43.73 2.63 -11.60
N ALA A 137 44.81 1.83 -11.70
CA ALA A 137 46.17 2.34 -11.64
C ALA A 137 46.50 3.26 -12.82
N SER A 138 46.08 2.92 -14.04
CA SER A 138 46.28 3.79 -15.21
C SER A 138 45.49 5.09 -15.09
N LEU A 139 44.23 5.04 -14.65
CA LEU A 139 43.41 6.25 -14.47
C LEU A 139 43.99 7.20 -13.41
N LYS A 140 44.46 6.67 -12.27
CA LYS A 140 45.15 7.49 -11.26
C LYS A 140 46.45 8.09 -11.80
N ALA A 141 47.24 7.32 -12.55
CA ALA A 141 48.45 7.83 -13.18
C ALA A 141 48.16 8.96 -14.18
N GLU A 142 47.07 8.85 -14.95
CA GLU A 142 46.62 9.90 -15.86
C GLU A 142 46.20 11.18 -15.13
N VAL A 143 45.46 11.06 -14.02
CA VAL A 143 45.11 12.21 -13.16
C VAL A 143 46.35 12.92 -12.64
N GLU A 144 47.36 12.18 -12.15
CA GLU A 144 48.60 12.77 -11.66
C GLU A 144 49.40 13.45 -12.79
N ALA A 145 49.48 12.82 -13.97
CA ALA A 145 50.13 13.42 -15.14
C ALA A 145 49.42 14.70 -15.60
N ALA A 146 48.08 14.70 -15.66
CA ALA A 146 47.29 15.88 -16.00
C ALA A 146 47.44 16.99 -14.94
N ARG A 147 47.53 16.63 -13.66
CA ARG A 147 47.75 17.59 -12.57
C ARG A 147 49.10 18.28 -12.70
N ALA A 148 50.16 17.53 -12.99
CA ALA A 148 51.49 18.08 -13.21
C ALA A 148 51.52 19.05 -14.41
N ARG A 149 50.88 18.67 -15.53
CA ARG A 149 50.76 19.54 -16.71
C ARG A 149 49.99 20.82 -16.43
N ALA A 150 48.87 20.71 -15.72
CA ALA A 150 48.06 21.87 -15.32
C ALA A 150 48.86 22.81 -14.39
N ALA A 151 49.59 22.28 -13.42
CA ALA A 151 50.43 23.07 -12.53
C ALA A 151 51.54 23.84 -13.29
N LEU A 152 52.20 23.17 -14.25
CA LEU A 152 53.20 23.79 -15.11
C LEU A 152 52.60 24.90 -15.98
N ALA A 153 51.48 24.63 -16.66
CA ALA A 153 50.82 25.59 -17.54
C ALA A 153 50.33 26.82 -16.76
N GLN A 154 49.77 26.63 -15.55
CA GLN A 154 49.40 27.73 -14.66
C GLN A 154 50.61 28.55 -14.21
N SER A 155 51.74 27.91 -13.92
CA SER A 155 52.98 28.63 -13.56
C SER A 155 53.50 29.47 -14.72
N ASN A 156 53.47 28.93 -15.93
CA ASN A 156 53.84 29.66 -17.14
C ASN A 156 52.90 30.85 -17.38
N LEU A 157 51.58 30.66 -17.26
CA LEU A 157 50.61 31.75 -17.36
C LEU A 157 50.87 32.86 -16.34
N ARG A 158 51.14 32.53 -15.07
CA ARG A 158 51.46 33.54 -14.04
C ARG A 158 52.72 34.33 -14.40
N ARG A 159 53.75 33.66 -14.92
CA ARG A 159 54.98 34.32 -15.40
C ARG A 159 54.68 35.26 -16.56
N GLU A 160 53.91 34.78 -17.55
CA GLU A 160 53.56 35.53 -18.75
C GLU A 160 52.70 36.77 -18.44
N GLN A 161 51.74 36.62 -17.52
CA GLN A 161 50.93 37.74 -17.02
C GLN A 161 51.77 38.86 -16.42
N ARG A 162 52.81 38.50 -15.65
CA ARG A 162 53.73 39.49 -15.06
C ARG A 162 54.57 40.18 -16.13
N LEU A 163 55.16 39.41 -17.05
CA LEU A 163 55.97 39.95 -18.14
C LEU A 163 55.17 40.86 -19.07
N PHE A 164 53.92 40.51 -19.37
CA PHE A 164 53.02 41.34 -20.15
C PHE A 164 52.64 42.63 -19.41
N ALA A 165 52.37 42.57 -18.10
CA ALA A 165 52.10 43.74 -17.28
C ALA A 165 53.32 44.70 -17.21
N GLU A 166 54.53 44.14 -17.23
CA GLU A 166 55.80 44.86 -17.34
C GLU A 166 56.12 45.32 -18.78
N ARG A 167 55.24 45.04 -19.77
CA ARG A 167 55.40 45.33 -21.21
C ARG A 167 56.63 44.67 -21.85
N VAL A 168 57.09 43.55 -21.29
CA VAL A 168 58.25 42.79 -21.78
C VAL A 168 57.84 41.79 -22.86
N SER A 169 56.65 41.19 -22.74
CA SER A 169 56.18 40.17 -23.68
C SER A 169 54.99 40.62 -24.55
N PRO A 170 54.83 40.05 -25.76
CA PRO A 170 53.67 40.30 -26.64
C PRO A 170 52.35 39.77 -26.07
N GLU A 171 51.24 40.41 -26.46
CA GLU A 171 49.89 39.94 -26.11
C GLU A 171 49.62 38.51 -26.60
N GLN A 172 50.17 38.15 -27.76
CA GLN A 172 50.04 36.80 -28.33
C GLN A 172 50.59 35.72 -27.40
N ASP A 173 51.70 35.97 -26.70
CA ASP A 173 52.32 35.01 -25.78
C ASP A 173 51.44 34.84 -24.53
N LEU A 174 50.85 35.92 -24.01
CA LEU A 174 49.86 35.86 -22.93
C LEU A 174 48.61 35.06 -23.33
N ILE A 175 48.10 35.28 -24.54
CA ILE A 175 46.94 34.52 -25.07
C ILE A 175 47.32 33.04 -25.17
N ALA A 176 48.49 32.72 -25.74
CA ALA A 176 48.97 31.34 -25.86
C ALA A 176 49.12 30.65 -24.49
N ALA A 177 49.72 31.33 -23.51
CA ALA A 177 49.86 30.80 -22.15
C ALA A 177 48.51 30.60 -21.46
N ARG A 178 47.54 31.51 -21.67
CA ARG A 178 46.18 31.39 -21.13
C ARG A 178 45.44 30.21 -21.74
N THR A 179 45.53 30.04 -23.05
CA THR A 179 44.94 28.90 -23.76
C THR A 179 45.51 27.58 -23.25
N ALA A 180 46.85 27.46 -23.19
CA ALA A 180 47.52 26.26 -22.69
C ALA A 180 47.13 25.91 -21.24
N ALA A 181 47.04 26.90 -20.35
CA ALA A 181 46.58 26.69 -18.98
C ALA A 181 45.10 26.24 -18.93
N THR A 182 44.25 26.79 -19.78
CA THR A 182 42.83 26.42 -19.87
C THR A 182 42.68 24.99 -20.35
N GLU A 183 43.37 24.61 -21.43
CA GLU A 183 43.39 23.24 -21.96
C GLU A 183 43.89 22.22 -20.93
N ALA A 184 45.00 22.51 -20.24
CA ALA A 184 45.53 21.62 -19.22
C ALA A 184 44.58 21.44 -18.02
N ASN A 185 43.85 22.51 -17.63
CA ASN A 185 42.83 22.42 -16.59
C ASN A 185 41.60 21.60 -17.03
N ILE A 186 41.19 21.71 -18.31
CA ILE A 186 40.12 20.89 -18.88
C ILE A 186 40.53 19.41 -18.87
N ALA A 187 41.75 19.10 -19.32
CA ALA A 187 42.28 17.74 -19.31
C ALA A 187 42.35 17.14 -17.90
N LEU A 188 42.79 17.92 -16.90
CA LEU A 188 42.78 17.49 -15.50
C LEU A 188 41.36 17.17 -15.01
N ARG A 189 40.39 18.02 -15.32
CA ARG A 189 38.99 17.81 -14.92
C ARG A 189 38.42 16.54 -15.56
N LEU A 190 38.71 16.31 -16.83
CA LEU A 190 38.28 15.11 -17.54
C LEU A 190 38.85 13.84 -16.90
N ALA A 191 40.16 13.81 -16.63
CA ALA A 191 40.81 12.67 -15.98
C ALA A 191 40.21 12.41 -14.58
N GLN A 192 39.93 13.46 -13.80
CA GLN A 192 39.30 13.33 -12.49
C GLN A 192 37.89 12.76 -12.57
N GLN A 193 37.09 13.17 -13.57
CA GLN A 193 35.75 12.67 -13.80
C GLN A 193 35.75 11.19 -14.21
N GLN A 194 36.69 10.78 -15.08
CA GLN A 194 36.87 9.38 -15.46
C GLN A 194 37.22 8.51 -14.25
N LEU A 195 38.16 8.94 -13.40
CA LEU A 195 38.48 8.22 -12.17
C LEU A 195 37.29 8.15 -11.21
N ALA A 196 36.56 9.25 -11.02
CA ALA A 196 35.39 9.29 -10.14
C ALA A 196 34.28 8.33 -10.59
N ALA A 197 34.11 8.14 -11.90
CA ALA A 197 33.14 7.19 -12.46
C ALA A 197 33.46 5.72 -12.10
N THR A 198 34.73 5.39 -11.82
CA THR A 198 35.15 4.04 -11.44
C THR A 198 35.02 3.71 -9.95
N GLY A 199 34.54 4.65 -9.12
CA GLY A 199 34.33 4.47 -7.69
C GLY A 199 35.28 5.27 -6.80
N GLY A 200 34.75 5.71 -5.66
CA GLY A 200 35.38 6.66 -4.74
C GLY A 200 36.82 6.30 -4.33
N GLY A 201 37.70 7.29 -4.46
CA GLY A 201 39.11 7.19 -4.13
C GLY A 201 39.36 6.84 -2.66
N GLY A 202 40.22 5.86 -2.44
CA GLY A 202 40.60 5.42 -1.11
C GLY A 202 41.53 4.21 -1.19
N GLY A 203 42.80 4.45 -1.51
CA GLY A 203 43.82 3.41 -1.54
C GLY A 203 45.02 3.77 -2.42
N ALA A 204 46.07 2.95 -2.32
CA ALA A 204 47.25 2.96 -3.19
C ALA A 204 46.87 3.05 -4.68
N LEU A 205 47.83 3.39 -5.55
CA LEU A 205 47.60 3.66 -6.98
C LEU A 205 46.68 2.63 -7.67
N ASN A 206 46.74 1.36 -7.29
CA ASN A 206 45.99 0.27 -7.90
C ASN A 206 44.75 -0.21 -7.12
N ARG A 207 44.31 0.45 -6.03
CA ARG A 207 43.16 -0.01 -5.21
C ARG A 207 41.98 0.95 -5.23
N ILE A 208 40.77 0.40 -5.37
CA ILE A 208 39.48 1.10 -5.31
C ILE A 208 38.59 0.46 -4.26
N GLY A 209 38.00 1.30 -3.40
CA GLY A 209 37.01 0.88 -2.42
C GLY A 209 35.63 0.85 -3.05
N VAL A 210 34.92 -0.26 -2.89
CA VAL A 210 33.49 -0.36 -3.24
C VAL A 210 32.69 -0.07 -1.98
N ALA A 211 31.92 1.02 -2.01
CA ALA A 211 31.13 1.50 -0.89
C ALA A 211 29.65 1.14 -1.03
N SER A 212 28.95 1.04 0.09
CA SER A 212 27.51 0.85 0.11
C SER A 212 26.77 2.13 -0.33
N PRO A 213 25.85 2.07 -1.30
CA PRO A 213 25.00 3.20 -1.67
C PRO A 213 23.87 3.48 -0.65
N ILE A 214 23.48 2.49 0.16
CA ILE A 214 22.39 2.61 1.14
C ILE A 214 22.83 2.13 2.52
N SER A 215 22.14 2.55 3.58
CA SER A 215 22.24 1.90 4.88
C SER A 215 21.29 0.70 4.92
N GLY A 216 21.71 -0.39 5.55
CA GLY A 216 20.90 -1.62 5.61
C GLY A 216 21.68 -2.81 6.13
N GLN A 217 21.27 -4.01 5.73
CA GLN A 217 21.89 -5.27 6.10
C GLN A 217 22.33 -6.03 4.84
N VAL A 218 23.46 -6.72 4.92
CA VAL A 218 23.92 -7.59 3.83
C VAL A 218 23.04 -8.84 3.76
N ILE A 219 22.25 -8.98 2.69
CA ILE A 219 21.38 -10.13 2.45
C ILE A 219 21.97 -11.13 1.47
N ALA A 220 23.00 -10.74 0.70
CA ALA A 220 23.82 -11.67 -0.07
C ALA A 220 25.25 -11.13 -0.23
N ARG A 221 26.21 -12.04 -0.31
CA ARG A 221 27.61 -11.75 -0.63
C ARG A 221 28.09 -12.77 -1.67
N SER A 222 28.18 -12.33 -2.92
CA SER A 222 28.61 -13.17 -4.04
C SER A 222 30.13 -13.14 -4.25
N ALA A 223 30.80 -12.08 -3.78
CA ALA A 223 32.25 -11.94 -3.92
C ALA A 223 33.04 -12.81 -2.91
N THR A 224 34.14 -13.38 -3.38
CA THR A 224 35.12 -14.12 -2.58
C THR A 224 36.46 -13.39 -2.54
N LEU A 225 37.16 -13.46 -1.40
CA LEU A 225 38.50 -12.87 -1.27
C LEU A 225 39.48 -13.55 -2.25
N GLY A 226 40.26 -12.76 -2.97
CA GLY A 226 41.22 -13.23 -3.99
C GLY A 226 40.60 -13.48 -5.37
N GLN A 227 39.28 -13.44 -5.49
CA GLN A 227 38.56 -13.64 -6.76
C GLN A 227 38.87 -12.50 -7.74
N GLN A 228 39.03 -12.84 -9.02
CA GLN A 228 39.00 -11.88 -10.11
C GLN A 228 37.55 -11.60 -10.50
N VAL A 229 37.14 -10.33 -10.48
CA VAL A 229 35.80 -9.88 -10.85
C VAL A 229 35.86 -8.99 -12.09
N ALA A 230 34.84 -9.08 -12.93
CA ALA A 230 34.63 -8.16 -14.05
C ALA A 230 33.95 -6.87 -13.58
N ALA A 231 33.94 -5.85 -14.43
CA ALA A 231 33.03 -4.72 -14.25
C ALA A 231 31.57 -5.23 -14.23
N ASP A 232 30.72 -4.58 -13.45
CA ASP A 232 29.31 -4.89 -13.22
C ASP A 232 29.02 -6.21 -12.51
N ALA A 233 30.05 -6.98 -12.11
CA ALA A 233 29.86 -8.17 -11.31
C ALA A 233 29.24 -7.84 -9.94
N GLU A 234 28.14 -8.52 -9.57
CA GLU A 234 27.52 -8.38 -8.26
C GLU A 234 28.48 -8.85 -7.16
N LEU A 235 28.76 -7.98 -6.19
CA LEU A 235 29.61 -8.29 -5.05
C LEU A 235 28.79 -8.50 -3.78
N TYR A 236 27.82 -7.62 -3.56
CA TYR A 236 26.93 -7.62 -2.40
C TYR A 236 25.50 -7.27 -2.80
N ARG A 237 24.56 -7.73 -1.99
CA ARG A 237 23.19 -7.26 -1.99
C ARG A 237 22.82 -6.77 -0.61
N ILE A 238 22.28 -5.56 -0.56
CA ILE A 238 22.00 -4.85 0.68
C ILE A 238 20.52 -4.53 0.69
N ALA A 239 19.85 -4.86 1.79
CA ALA A 239 18.45 -4.51 1.98
C ALA A 239 18.32 -3.56 3.17
N ASN A 240 17.61 -2.45 2.95
CA ASN A 240 17.09 -1.65 4.04
C ASN A 240 15.78 -2.27 4.53
N LEU A 241 15.86 -3.02 5.61
CA LEU A 241 14.71 -3.69 6.24
C LEU A 241 14.11 -2.90 7.40
N SER A 242 14.47 -1.62 7.56
CA SER A 242 13.90 -0.75 8.61
C SER A 242 12.41 -0.48 8.41
N ARG A 243 11.91 -0.66 7.20
CA ARG A 243 10.47 -0.72 6.89
C ARG A 243 10.23 -1.95 6.03
N VAL A 244 9.13 -2.62 6.31
CA VAL A 244 8.67 -3.77 5.53
C VAL A 244 7.22 -3.54 5.14
N THR A 245 6.82 -4.19 4.06
CA THR A 245 5.42 -4.21 3.61
C THR A 245 4.83 -5.57 3.90
N VAL A 246 3.54 -5.63 4.16
CA VAL A 246 2.78 -6.88 4.27
C VAL A 246 1.74 -6.87 3.18
N THR A 247 1.80 -7.85 2.30
CA THR A 247 0.84 -8.02 1.22
C THR A 247 -0.23 -9.00 1.69
N ALA A 248 -1.42 -8.49 1.97
CA ALA A 248 -2.60 -9.26 2.34
C ALA A 248 -3.51 -9.44 1.12
N SER A 249 -4.14 -10.60 0.98
CA SER A 249 -5.02 -10.89 -0.16
C SER A 249 -6.47 -10.89 0.27
N LEU A 250 -7.27 -9.96 -0.26
CA LEU A 250 -8.68 -9.80 0.09
C LEU A 250 -9.62 -10.21 -1.05
N PRO A 251 -10.81 -10.77 -0.76
CA PRO A 251 -11.88 -10.87 -1.75
C PRO A 251 -12.29 -9.49 -2.29
N PRO A 252 -12.75 -9.37 -3.55
CA PRO A 252 -13.14 -8.08 -4.13
C PRO A 252 -14.20 -7.31 -3.33
N ALA A 253 -15.17 -8.01 -2.74
CA ALA A 253 -16.22 -7.40 -1.91
C ALA A 253 -15.66 -6.71 -0.65
N ASP A 254 -14.63 -7.30 -0.05
CA ASP A 254 -13.97 -6.77 1.15
C ASP A 254 -12.96 -5.67 0.79
N ALA A 255 -12.21 -5.86 -0.30
CA ALA A 255 -11.27 -4.85 -0.79
C ALA A 255 -11.95 -3.51 -1.14
N GLY A 256 -13.19 -3.54 -1.65
CA GLY A 256 -13.99 -2.34 -1.92
C GLY A 256 -14.33 -1.50 -0.67
N ARG A 257 -14.14 -2.06 0.53
CA ARG A 257 -14.37 -1.39 1.82
C ARG A 257 -13.08 -0.85 2.45
N VAL A 258 -11.92 -1.13 1.85
CA VAL A 258 -10.60 -0.71 2.34
C VAL A 258 -10.09 0.46 1.50
N TRP A 259 -9.49 1.46 2.15
CA TRP A 259 -8.89 2.62 1.50
C TRP A 259 -7.44 2.82 1.97
N PRO A 260 -6.58 3.44 1.15
CA PRO A 260 -5.27 3.90 1.58
C PRO A 260 -5.37 4.81 2.81
N GLY A 261 -4.58 4.52 3.84
CA GLY A 261 -4.59 5.19 5.13
C GLY A 261 -5.39 4.46 6.22
N ALA A 262 -6.15 3.41 5.88
CA ALA A 262 -6.83 2.57 6.86
C ALA A 262 -5.81 1.96 7.85
N ARG A 263 -6.20 1.88 9.13
CA ARG A 263 -5.39 1.24 10.18
C ARG A 263 -5.48 -0.28 10.00
N ALA A 264 -4.35 -0.95 10.14
CA ALA A 264 -4.30 -2.40 10.13
C ALA A 264 -3.48 -2.88 11.32
N GLU A 265 -3.87 -3.99 11.92
CA GLU A 265 -3.12 -4.68 12.96
C GLU A 265 -2.50 -5.94 12.36
N VAL A 266 -1.18 -6.03 12.40
CA VAL A 266 -0.45 -7.21 11.93
C VAL A 266 -0.06 -8.06 13.13
N THR A 267 -0.43 -9.34 13.09
CA THR A 267 -0.23 -10.30 14.17
C THR A 267 0.57 -11.50 13.69
N ALA A 268 1.54 -11.91 14.48
CA ALA A 268 2.28 -13.16 14.37
C ALA A 268 2.33 -13.84 15.75
N PRO A 269 2.77 -15.10 15.87
CA PRO A 269 2.87 -15.75 17.18
C PRO A 269 3.68 -14.90 18.17
N GLY A 270 3.02 -14.44 19.24
CA GLY A 270 3.61 -13.61 20.29
C GLY A 270 3.98 -12.17 19.89
N ARG A 271 3.62 -11.71 18.68
CA ARG A 271 3.95 -10.37 18.17
C ARG A 271 2.73 -9.71 17.55
N ARG A 272 2.57 -8.41 17.81
CA ARG A 272 1.50 -7.60 17.28
C ARG A 272 2.02 -6.19 17.05
N GLN A 273 1.69 -5.62 15.89
CA GLN A 273 2.08 -4.27 15.56
C GLN A 273 1.05 -3.59 14.68
N GLU A 274 0.80 -2.30 14.95
CA GLU A 274 -0.03 -1.47 14.09
C GLU A 274 0.74 -1.07 12.81
N GLY A 275 0.05 -1.17 11.68
CA GLY A 275 0.47 -0.72 10.37
C GLY A 275 -0.60 0.14 9.70
N ARG A 276 -0.29 0.60 8.48
CA ARG A 276 -1.24 1.35 7.66
C ARG A 276 -1.30 0.79 6.26
N VAL A 277 -2.52 0.69 5.72
CA VAL A 277 -2.73 0.38 4.31
C VAL A 277 -2.14 1.53 3.49
N THR A 278 -1.18 1.25 2.62
CA THR A 278 -0.59 2.24 1.71
C THR A 278 -1.10 2.09 0.30
N PHE A 279 -1.47 0.88 -0.09
CA PHE A 279 -1.94 0.59 -1.44
C PHE A 279 -3.00 -0.51 -1.44
N VAL A 280 -4.03 -0.32 -2.25
CA VAL A 280 -5.04 -1.32 -2.57
C VAL A 280 -4.97 -1.52 -4.08
N SER A 281 -4.65 -2.73 -4.51
CA SER A 281 -4.48 -3.01 -5.93
C SER A 281 -5.81 -2.82 -6.69
N PRO A 282 -5.83 -2.07 -7.81
CA PRO A 282 -7.00 -2.02 -8.68
C PRO A 282 -7.15 -3.28 -9.55
N VAL A 283 -6.13 -4.15 -9.54
CA VAL A 283 -6.07 -5.39 -10.34
C VAL A 283 -6.10 -6.60 -9.42
N LEU A 284 -6.86 -7.62 -9.81
CA LEU A 284 -6.90 -8.91 -9.12
C LEU A 284 -5.67 -9.73 -9.52
N ALA A 285 -5.07 -10.44 -8.57
CA ALA A 285 -4.03 -11.42 -8.86
C ALA A 285 -4.62 -12.54 -9.76
N ALA A 286 -3.94 -12.88 -10.84
CA ALA A 286 -4.47 -13.79 -11.87
C ALA A 286 -4.70 -15.22 -11.31
N GLU A 287 -3.85 -15.64 -10.39
CA GLU A 287 -3.80 -16.98 -9.83
C GLU A 287 -4.89 -17.19 -8.77
N THR A 288 -5.10 -16.20 -7.89
CA THR A 288 -6.00 -16.33 -6.73
C THR A 288 -7.32 -15.58 -6.92
N ARG A 289 -7.41 -14.68 -7.90
CA ARG A 289 -8.52 -13.74 -8.09
C ARG A 289 -8.83 -12.90 -6.85
N LEU A 290 -7.84 -12.71 -5.99
CA LEU A 290 -7.91 -11.83 -4.83
C LEU A 290 -7.28 -10.48 -5.15
N VAL A 291 -7.66 -9.46 -4.39
CA VAL A 291 -7.11 -8.11 -4.46
C VAL A 291 -5.96 -7.98 -3.46
N PRO A 292 -4.72 -7.76 -3.92
CA PRO A 292 -3.60 -7.46 -3.04
C PRO A 292 -3.77 -6.11 -2.35
N VAL A 293 -3.61 -6.10 -1.03
CA VAL A 293 -3.58 -4.91 -0.18
C VAL A 293 -2.26 -4.85 0.54
N VAL A 294 -1.56 -3.73 0.39
CA VAL A 294 -0.23 -3.53 0.96
C VAL A 294 -0.35 -2.70 2.23
N VAL A 295 0.16 -3.25 3.33
CA VAL A 295 0.25 -2.60 4.64
C VAL A 295 1.71 -2.31 4.94
N THR A 296 2.06 -1.07 5.26
CA THR A 296 3.43 -0.73 5.66
C THR A 296 3.60 -0.84 7.17
N LEU A 297 4.70 -1.44 7.60
CA LEU A 297 5.12 -1.59 8.99
C LEU A 297 6.51 -0.98 9.20
N ASP A 298 6.68 -0.32 10.35
CA ASP A 298 8.01 0.03 10.85
C ASP A 298 8.69 -1.24 11.38
N ASN A 299 9.91 -1.50 10.94
CA ASN A 299 10.70 -2.65 11.35
C ASN A 299 12.08 -2.23 11.85
N GLY A 300 12.17 -1.06 12.52
CA GLY A 300 13.42 -0.58 13.12
C GLY A 300 14.05 -1.55 14.13
N SER A 301 13.26 -2.42 14.76
CA SER A 301 13.73 -3.47 15.67
C SER A 301 14.17 -4.76 14.97
N GLY A 302 13.95 -4.89 13.66
CA GLY A 302 14.30 -6.08 12.86
C GLY A 302 13.53 -7.35 13.22
N GLN A 303 12.37 -7.22 13.87
CA GLN A 303 11.57 -8.35 14.35
C GLN A 303 10.78 -9.04 13.23
N TRP A 304 10.44 -8.32 12.16
CA TRP A 304 9.71 -8.85 11.01
C TRP A 304 10.68 -9.32 9.93
N ARG A 305 10.51 -10.57 9.49
CA ARG A 305 11.38 -11.19 8.46
C ARG A 305 10.64 -11.23 7.12
N VAL A 306 11.35 -10.92 6.05
CA VAL A 306 10.82 -11.08 4.69
C VAL A 306 10.51 -12.56 4.41
N GLY A 307 9.37 -12.83 3.81
CA GLY A 307 8.83 -14.17 3.56
C GLY A 307 8.00 -14.74 4.71
N GLU A 308 7.90 -14.04 5.84
CA GLU A 308 7.11 -14.48 7.00
C GLU A 308 5.60 -14.34 6.72
N THR A 309 4.82 -15.37 7.04
CA THR A 309 3.36 -15.32 7.00
C THR A 309 2.81 -14.73 8.29
N VAL A 310 1.90 -13.77 8.16
CA VAL A 310 1.32 -13.01 9.26
C VAL A 310 -0.19 -12.88 9.09
N GLY A 311 -0.93 -12.70 10.17
CA GLY A 311 -2.33 -12.30 10.13
C GLY A 311 -2.44 -10.79 10.02
N VAL A 312 -3.33 -10.28 9.19
CA VAL A 312 -3.60 -8.85 9.02
C VAL A 312 -5.07 -8.59 9.31
N SER A 313 -5.34 -7.69 10.25
CA SER A 313 -6.69 -7.27 10.62
C SER A 313 -6.87 -5.80 10.25
N ILE A 314 -7.61 -5.52 9.18
CA ILE A 314 -7.78 -4.16 8.65
C ILE A 314 -9.06 -3.56 9.21
N LEU A 315 -8.94 -2.42 9.91
CA LEU A 315 -10.08 -1.70 10.43
C LEU A 315 -10.82 -1.01 9.28
N VAL A 316 -12.10 -1.34 9.15
CA VAL A 316 -13.02 -0.71 8.22
C VAL A 316 -14.09 0.05 9.00
N PRO A 317 -14.63 1.16 8.47
CA PRO A 317 -15.60 1.98 9.15
C PRO A 317 -16.84 1.12 9.35
N ALA A 318 -17.60 1.50 10.37
CA ALA A 318 -19.01 1.20 10.46
C ALA A 318 -19.65 1.31 9.07
N GLY A 319 -20.11 0.19 8.50
CA GLY A 319 -20.93 0.25 7.30
C GLY A 319 -22.12 1.16 7.60
N GLY A 320 -22.42 2.09 6.69
CA GLY A 320 -23.53 3.05 6.83
C GLY A 320 -24.92 2.43 6.85
N ASP A 321 -25.01 1.09 6.91
CA ASP A 321 -26.26 0.42 7.22
C ASP A 321 -26.64 0.78 8.66
N ARG A 322 -27.93 1.08 8.85
CA ARG A 322 -28.55 1.30 10.16
C ARG A 322 -28.61 -0.01 10.96
N THR A 323 -27.53 -0.79 10.97
CA THR A 323 -27.42 -2.05 11.68
C THR A 323 -27.53 -1.77 13.17
N VAL A 324 -28.63 -2.23 13.75
CA VAL A 324 -28.88 -2.14 15.17
C VAL A 324 -28.05 -3.24 15.85
N THR A 325 -27.20 -2.87 16.80
CA THR A 325 -26.36 -3.85 17.50
C THR A 325 -26.71 -3.89 18.98
N VAL A 326 -26.97 -5.10 19.50
CA VAL A 326 -27.35 -5.34 20.90
C VAL A 326 -26.27 -6.15 21.64
N PRO A 327 -26.09 -5.99 22.96
CA PRO A 327 -25.25 -6.88 23.74
C PRO A 327 -25.70 -8.34 23.60
N SER A 328 -24.77 -9.29 23.54
CA SER A 328 -25.12 -10.71 23.46
C SER A 328 -25.94 -11.22 24.65
N THR A 329 -25.84 -10.54 25.80
CA THR A 329 -26.65 -10.82 27.00
C THR A 329 -28.14 -10.44 26.84
N ALA A 330 -28.46 -9.55 25.89
CA ALA A 330 -29.84 -9.10 25.64
C ALA A 330 -30.63 -10.05 24.73
N VAL A 331 -29.95 -10.98 24.06
CA VAL A 331 -30.58 -11.93 23.12
C VAL A 331 -30.96 -13.20 23.88
N GLN A 332 -32.24 -13.51 23.90
CA GLN A 332 -32.79 -14.71 24.53
C GLN A 332 -33.40 -15.64 23.48
N THR A 333 -33.57 -16.92 23.83
CA THR A 333 -34.27 -17.89 22.98
C THR A 333 -35.59 -18.27 23.64
N VAL A 334 -36.70 -17.95 22.98
CA VAL A 334 -38.08 -18.29 23.40
C VAL A 334 -38.67 -19.12 22.27
N GLU A 335 -39.19 -20.31 22.59
CA GLU A 335 -39.75 -21.26 21.60
C GLU A 335 -38.85 -21.56 20.39
N GLY A 336 -37.53 -21.63 20.62
CA GLY A 336 -36.55 -21.88 19.56
C GLY A 336 -36.25 -20.69 18.64
N LYS A 337 -36.89 -19.54 18.85
CA LYS A 337 -36.63 -18.30 18.09
C LYS A 337 -35.81 -17.30 18.92
N PRO A 338 -34.86 -16.56 18.31
CA PRO A 338 -34.15 -15.48 18.98
C PRO A 338 -35.08 -14.26 19.19
N VAL A 339 -35.14 -13.78 20.43
CA VAL A 339 -36.04 -12.74 20.89
C VAL A 339 -35.28 -11.74 21.77
N VAL A 340 -35.64 -10.47 21.66
CA VAL A 340 -35.16 -9.39 22.55
C VAL A 340 -36.36 -8.77 23.26
N PHE A 341 -36.24 -8.55 24.57
CA PHE A 341 -37.29 -7.94 25.37
C PHE A 341 -37.23 -6.41 25.27
N VAL A 342 -38.22 -5.81 24.62
CA VAL A 342 -38.35 -4.35 24.46
C VAL A 342 -39.24 -3.78 25.56
N ARG A 343 -38.78 -2.73 26.23
CA ARG A 343 -39.50 -2.09 27.33
C ARG A 343 -40.70 -1.28 26.83
N THR A 344 -41.87 -1.60 27.35
CA THR A 344 -43.13 -0.88 27.17
C THR A 344 -43.45 -0.04 28.42
N PRO A 345 -44.46 0.86 28.39
CA PRO A 345 -44.85 1.64 29.57
C PRO A 345 -45.25 0.79 30.79
N THR A 346 -45.73 -0.43 30.55
CA THR A 346 -46.29 -1.34 31.58
C THR A 346 -45.44 -2.59 31.84
N GLY A 347 -44.30 -2.76 31.15
CA GLY A 347 -43.43 -3.93 31.31
C GLY A 347 -42.48 -4.18 30.14
N PHE A 348 -42.42 -5.42 29.63
CA PHE A 348 -41.60 -5.83 28.50
C PHE A 348 -42.40 -6.63 27.48
N ARG A 349 -42.16 -6.36 26.19
CA ARG A 349 -42.68 -7.15 25.06
C ARG A 349 -41.56 -8.00 24.49
N ALA A 350 -41.83 -9.29 24.31
CA ALA A 350 -40.93 -10.21 23.62
C ALA A 350 -40.99 -9.92 22.11
N THR A 351 -39.93 -9.33 21.54
CA THR A 351 -39.86 -9.01 20.11
C THR A 351 -38.94 -10.00 19.39
N PRO A 352 -39.46 -10.83 18.47
CA PRO A 352 -38.63 -11.69 17.63
C PRO A 352 -37.65 -10.87 16.80
N VAL A 353 -36.39 -11.30 16.77
CA VAL A 353 -35.33 -10.61 16.03
C VAL A 353 -34.60 -11.56 15.11
N THR A 354 -34.15 -11.08 13.95
CA THR A 354 -33.23 -11.84 13.10
C THR A 354 -31.80 -11.44 13.44
N LEU A 355 -31.00 -12.40 13.86
CA LEU A 355 -29.61 -12.17 14.22
C LEU A 355 -28.72 -12.21 12.97
N GLY A 356 -27.76 -11.29 12.92
CA GLY A 356 -26.69 -11.23 11.94
C GLY A 356 -25.33 -11.57 12.55
N ARG A 357 -24.29 -10.90 12.08
CA ARG A 357 -22.91 -11.16 12.50
C ARG A 357 -22.70 -10.80 13.98
N ARG A 358 -22.04 -11.71 14.71
CA ARG A 358 -21.52 -11.44 16.06
C ARG A 358 -20.16 -10.73 15.96
N ILE A 359 -20.00 -9.63 16.69
CA ILE A 359 -18.76 -8.83 16.71
C ILE A 359 -18.40 -8.60 18.18
N GLY A 360 -17.44 -9.39 18.68
CA GLY A 360 -17.05 -9.38 20.09
C GLY A 360 -18.19 -9.79 21.04
N ASP A 361 -18.50 -8.91 21.98
CA ASP A 361 -19.56 -9.04 22.99
C ASP A 361 -20.96 -8.64 22.48
N ARG A 362 -21.04 -8.12 21.24
CA ARG A 362 -22.29 -7.63 20.63
C ARG A 362 -22.72 -8.45 19.42
N VAL A 363 -24.02 -8.43 19.14
CA VAL A 363 -24.65 -9.13 18.01
C VAL A 363 -25.41 -8.12 17.16
N ALA A 364 -25.17 -8.13 15.85
CA ALA A 364 -25.94 -7.35 14.90
C ALA A 364 -27.36 -7.93 14.76
N VAL A 365 -28.37 -7.07 14.76
CA VAL A 365 -29.78 -7.42 14.48
C VAL A 365 -30.13 -6.88 13.11
N THR A 366 -30.50 -7.77 12.19
CA THR A 366 -30.80 -7.43 10.79
C THR A 366 -32.28 -7.10 10.57
N ALA A 367 -33.17 -7.60 11.44
CA ALA A 367 -34.60 -7.28 11.43
C ALA A 367 -35.21 -7.40 12.83
N GLY A 368 -36.26 -6.62 13.12
CA GLY A 368 -37.03 -6.69 14.36
C GLY A 368 -36.79 -5.56 15.37
N LEU A 369 -35.82 -4.67 15.14
CA LEU A 369 -35.56 -3.49 15.98
C LEU A 369 -35.28 -2.26 15.09
N ALA A 370 -35.85 -1.11 15.42
CA ALA A 370 -35.63 0.17 14.75
C ALA A 370 -34.43 0.94 15.32
N GLY A 371 -34.00 0.60 16.55
CA GLY A 371 -32.81 1.09 17.21
C GLY A 371 -33.01 2.27 18.16
N ASP A 372 -34.23 2.78 18.28
CA ASP A 372 -34.63 3.81 19.25
C ASP A 372 -35.24 3.21 20.53
N GLU A 373 -35.44 1.89 20.56
CA GLU A 373 -36.11 1.21 21.65
C GLU A 373 -35.22 1.07 22.90
N ARG A 374 -35.84 0.72 24.04
CA ARG A 374 -35.13 0.37 25.28
C ARG A 374 -35.22 -1.14 25.46
N ILE A 375 -34.10 -1.83 25.54
CA ILE A 375 -34.05 -3.30 25.61
C ILE A 375 -33.51 -3.79 26.96
N ALA A 376 -33.99 -4.94 27.43
CA ALA A 376 -33.40 -5.61 28.60
C ALA A 376 -32.08 -6.28 28.22
N SER A 377 -31.01 -6.00 28.97
CA SER A 377 -29.68 -6.57 28.75
C SER A 377 -29.31 -7.60 29.82
N THR A 378 -28.98 -7.16 31.02
CA THR A 378 -28.64 -8.01 32.17
C THR A 378 -29.91 -8.62 32.80
N ASN A 379 -29.85 -9.90 33.21
CA ASN A 379 -30.96 -10.67 33.80
C ASN A 379 -32.24 -10.80 32.94
N SER A 380 -32.12 -10.70 31.62
CA SER A 380 -33.23 -10.92 30.67
C SER A 380 -33.82 -12.34 30.69
N PHE A 381 -33.13 -13.31 31.31
CA PHE A 381 -33.63 -14.68 31.55
C PHE A 381 -34.81 -14.73 32.55
N THR A 382 -34.87 -13.82 33.53
CA THR A 382 -35.98 -13.78 34.50
C THR A 382 -37.31 -13.43 33.81
N LEU A 383 -37.26 -12.62 32.75
CA LEU A 383 -38.42 -12.29 31.92
C LEU A 383 -38.91 -13.50 31.11
N LYS A 384 -37.99 -14.35 30.64
CA LYS A 384 -38.33 -15.63 30.01
C LYS A 384 -39.03 -16.57 31.00
N ALA A 385 -38.54 -16.63 32.25
CA ALA A 385 -39.11 -17.49 33.28
C ALA A 385 -40.54 -17.07 33.68
N ASP A 386 -40.87 -15.78 33.64
CA ASP A 386 -42.24 -15.30 33.86
C ASP A 386 -43.15 -15.50 32.64
N LEU A 387 -42.62 -15.37 31.41
CA LEU A 387 -43.39 -15.67 30.18
C LEU A 387 -43.87 -17.13 30.17
N GLY A 388 -42.97 -18.07 30.48
CA GLY A 388 -43.28 -19.51 30.52
C GLY A 388 -44.18 -19.94 31.68
N LYS A 389 -44.41 -19.07 32.69
CA LYS A 389 -45.40 -19.30 33.75
C LYS A 389 -46.81 -18.87 33.35
N GLY A 390 -46.94 -17.94 32.39
CA GLY A 390 -48.24 -17.51 31.87
C GLY A 390 -48.90 -18.58 31.01
N GLU A 391 -48.12 -19.24 30.14
CA GLU A 391 -48.62 -20.31 29.26
C GLU A 391 -49.04 -21.58 30.02
N ALA A 392 -48.48 -21.84 31.20
CA ALA A 392 -48.82 -23.00 32.01
C ALA A 392 -50.14 -22.87 32.79
N VAL A 393 -50.83 -21.72 32.73
CA VAL A 393 -52.10 -21.47 33.46
C VAL A 393 -53.32 -21.44 32.52
N GLU A 394 -53.12 -21.49 31.20
CA GLU A 394 -54.22 -21.55 30.20
C GLU A 394 -54.55 -22.96 29.71
N GLU A 395 -53.85 -24.00 30.16
CA GLU A 395 -54.25 -25.41 29.99
C GLU A 395 -54.77 -26.01 31.31
N GLU A 396 -55.94 -25.54 31.79
CA GLU A 396 -56.84 -26.35 32.63
C GLU A 396 -58.30 -26.17 32.22
#